data_AF-A0A3D1AUV8-F1
#
_entry.id   AF-A0A3D1AUV8-F1
#
_cell.length_a   1.000
_cell.length_b   1.000
_cell.length_c   1.000
_cell.angle_alpha   90.00
_cell.angle_beta   90.00
_cell.angle_gamma   90.00
#
_symmetry.space_group_name_H-M   'P 1'
#
loop_
_entity.id
_entity.type
_entity.pdbx_description
1 polymer ?
#
loop_
_entity_poly.entity_id
_entity_poly.type
_entity_poly.pdbx_seq_one_letter_code
_entity_poly.pdbx_strand_id
1 'polypeptide(L)'
;MLRGIREQIETIFQRDPAARSTLEILVCYPGLHAILLHRVAHALYRWHVPFFPRVISAFSRFVTGIEIHPGAIIGRRFFIDHGMGVV
;
A
#
# COMPACT_ATOMS: atom_id res chain seq x y z
N MET A 1 -2.73 -9.36 -9.22
CA MET A 1 -2.40 -8.90 -7.85
C MET A 1 -1.14 -9.57 -7.31
N LEU A 2 -1.08 -10.92 -7.20
CA LEU A 2 0.04 -11.66 -6.59
C LEU A 2 1.44 -11.39 -7.20
N ARG A 3 1.56 -11.29 -8.55
CA ARG A 3 2.84 -10.92 -9.18
C ARG A 3 3.33 -9.53 -8.73
N GLY A 4 2.40 -8.59 -8.56
CA GLY A 4 2.72 -7.25 -8.09
C GLY A 4 3.21 -7.21 -6.64
N ILE A 5 2.80 -8.17 -5.79
CA ILE A 5 3.29 -8.25 -4.41
C ILE A 5 4.75 -8.70 -4.37
N ARG A 6 5.12 -9.71 -5.17
CA ARG A 6 6.51 -10.16 -5.27
C ARG A 6 7.44 -9.05 -5.75
N GLU A 7 7.05 -8.35 -6.81
CA GLU A 7 7.82 -7.20 -7.32
C GLU A 7 7.93 -6.06 -6.31
N GLN A 8 6.91 -5.86 -5.48
CA GLN A 8 6.96 -4.86 -4.41
C GLN A 8 7.94 -5.27 -3.31
N ILE A 9 7.92 -6.55 -2.89
CA ILE A 9 8.90 -7.07 -1.91
C ILE A 9 10.32 -6.93 -2.46
N GLU A 10 10.57 -7.28 -3.72
CA GLU A 10 11.87 -7.09 -4.37
C GLU A 10 12.29 -5.61 -4.40
N THR A 11 11.34 -4.71 -4.67
CA THR A 11 11.60 -3.26 -4.64
C THR A 11 11.99 -2.79 -3.25
N ILE A 12 11.31 -3.29 -2.21
CA ILE A 12 11.63 -2.96 -0.81
C ILE A 12 13.05 -3.43 -0.48
N PHE A 13 13.40 -4.68 -0.79
CA PHE A 13 14.78 -5.18 -0.57
C PHE A 13 15.85 -4.36 -1.32
N GLN A 14 15.53 -3.85 -2.51
CA GLN A 14 16.47 -3.02 -3.28
C GLN A 14 16.62 -1.60 -2.75
N ARG A 15 15.60 -1.08 -2.05
CA ARG A 15 15.51 0.34 -1.67
C ARG A 15 15.74 0.57 -0.19
N ASP A 16 15.46 -0.41 0.65
CA ASP A 16 15.60 -0.34 2.09
C ASP A 16 16.67 -1.33 2.59
N PRO A 17 17.87 -0.83 2.97
CA PRO A 17 18.93 -1.65 3.57
C PRO A 17 18.55 -2.30 4.90
N ALA A 18 17.50 -1.81 5.59
CA ALA A 18 17.04 -2.37 6.86
C ALA A 18 16.22 -3.65 6.68
N ALA A 19 15.64 -3.88 5.50
CA ALA A 19 14.81 -5.04 5.23
C ALA A 19 15.60 -6.36 5.32
N ARG A 20 15.25 -7.25 6.24
CA ARG A 20 15.98 -8.51 6.47
C ARG A 20 15.30 -9.74 5.91
N SER A 21 13.96 -9.76 5.85
CA SER A 21 13.23 -10.93 5.36
C SER A 21 11.88 -10.62 4.73
N THR A 22 11.41 -11.52 3.87
CA THR A 22 10.09 -11.37 3.23
C THR A 22 8.95 -11.39 4.25
N LEU A 23 9.08 -12.18 5.33
CA LEU A 23 8.07 -12.25 6.37
C LEU A 23 7.97 -10.94 7.15
N GLU A 24 9.12 -10.36 7.51
CA GLU A 24 9.20 -9.03 8.12
C GLU A 24 8.55 -7.98 7.23
N ILE A 25 8.87 -7.97 5.93
CA ILE A 25 8.27 -7.04 4.97
C ILE A 25 6.74 -7.22 4.92
N LEU A 26 6.26 -8.45 4.82
CA LEU A 26 4.83 -8.74 4.72
C LEU A 26 4.05 -8.36 5.97
N VAL A 27 4.64 -8.46 7.15
CA VAL A 27 3.93 -8.28 8.42
C VAL A 27 4.17 -6.91 9.05
N CYS A 28 5.33 -6.29 8.80
CA CYS A 28 5.77 -5.10 9.54
C CYS A 28 5.91 -3.84 8.69
N TYR A 29 5.79 -3.90 7.36
CA TYR A 29 5.98 -2.70 6.52
C TYR A 29 4.65 -1.97 6.25
N PRO A 30 4.38 -0.85 6.93
CA PRO A 30 3.12 -0.11 6.78
C PRO A 30 2.95 0.44 5.35
N GLY A 31 4.06 0.82 4.69
CA GLY A 31 4.06 1.26 3.30
C GLY A 31 3.54 0.20 2.33
N LEU A 32 3.93 -1.06 2.53
CA LEU A 32 3.41 -2.17 1.73
C LEU A 32 1.91 -2.35 1.98
N HIS A 33 1.48 -2.38 3.24
CA HIS A 33 0.06 -2.55 3.61
C HIS A 33 -0.81 -1.44 3.01
N ALA A 34 -0.38 -0.18 3.10
CA ALA A 34 -1.10 0.95 2.54
C ALA A 34 -1.26 0.84 1.02
N ILE A 35 -0.21 0.42 0.30
CA ILE A 35 -0.28 0.20 -1.15
C ILE A 35 -1.24 -0.94 -1.51
N LEU A 36 -1.23 -2.04 -0.74
CA LEU A 36 -2.14 -3.17 -0.98
C LEU A 36 -3.61 -2.77 -0.75
N LEU A 37 -3.90 -2.11 0.36
CA LEU A 37 -5.23 -1.60 0.68
C LEU A 37 -5.69 -0.57 -0.36
N HIS A 38 -4.81 0.35 -0.77
CA HIS A 38 -5.10 1.30 -1.84
C HIS A 38 -5.42 0.60 -3.15
N ARG A 39 -4.71 -0.46 -3.56
CA ARG A 39 -5.02 -1.18 -4.81
C ARG A 39 -6.40 -1.82 -4.79
N VAL A 40 -6.84 -2.33 -3.64
CA VAL A 40 -8.21 -2.84 -3.46
C VAL A 40 -9.21 -1.68 -3.52
N ALA A 41 -8.97 -0.60 -2.79
CA ALA A 41 -9.83 0.58 -2.78
C ALA A 41 -9.95 1.22 -4.18
N HIS A 42 -8.85 1.31 -4.91
CA HIS A 42 -8.79 1.84 -6.28
C HIS A 42 -9.59 0.97 -7.24
N ALA A 43 -9.50 -0.36 -7.13
CA ALA A 43 -10.31 -1.26 -7.97
C ALA A 43 -11.81 -1.02 -7.74
N LEU A 44 -12.25 -0.93 -6.48
CA LEU A 44 -13.65 -0.61 -6.14
C LEU A 44 -14.06 0.78 -6.63
N TYR A 45 -13.17 1.78 -6.48
CA TYR A 45 -13.40 3.14 -6.98
C TYR A 45 -13.57 3.16 -8.51
N ARG A 46 -12.75 2.42 -9.24
CA ARG A 46 -12.84 2.26 -10.71
C ARG A 46 -14.12 1.55 -11.15
N TRP A 47 -14.69 0.71 -10.30
CA TRP A 47 -16.00 0.09 -10.50
C TRP A 47 -17.18 0.96 -10.05
N HIS A 48 -16.92 2.23 -9.69
CA HIS A 48 -17.94 3.17 -9.23
C HIS A 48 -18.70 2.68 -7.98
N VAL A 49 -18.06 1.83 -7.17
CA VAL A 49 -18.63 1.40 -5.89
C VAL A 49 -18.62 2.59 -4.93
N PRO A 50 -19.77 3.04 -4.42
CA PRO A 50 -19.81 4.15 -3.48
C PRO A 50 -19.29 3.72 -2.09
N PHE A 51 -18.90 4.69 -1.26
CA PHE A 51 -18.60 4.53 0.17
C PHE A 51 -17.41 3.63 0.54
N PHE A 52 -17.42 2.34 0.16
CA PHE A 52 -16.42 1.34 0.55
C PHE A 52 -14.97 1.70 0.19
N PRO A 53 -14.65 2.27 -1.00
CA PRO A 53 -13.28 2.72 -1.27
C PRO A 53 -12.78 3.70 -0.20
N ARG A 54 -13.65 4.62 0.26
CA ARG A 54 -13.31 5.61 1.28
C ARG A 54 -13.11 4.97 2.65
N VAL A 55 -13.94 3.99 3.00
CA VAL A 55 -13.78 3.23 4.25
C VAL A 55 -12.42 2.52 4.27
N ILE A 56 -12.02 1.87 3.17
CA ILE A 56 -10.71 1.20 3.09
C ILE A 56 -9.58 2.22 3.19
N SER A 57 -9.70 3.38 2.54
CA SER A 57 -8.73 4.48 2.65
C SER A 57 -8.56 4.97 4.09
N ALA A 58 -9.67 5.17 4.81
CA ALA A 58 -9.67 5.62 6.19
C ALA A 58 -9.11 4.55 7.13
N PHE A 59 -9.47 3.29 6.91
CA PHE A 59 -8.91 2.15 7.65
C PHE A 59 -7.39 2.05 7.44
N SER A 60 -6.92 2.17 6.19
CA SER A 60 -5.49 2.20 5.87
C SER A 60 -4.77 3.30 6.65
N ARG A 61 -5.30 4.53 6.65
CA ARG A 61 -4.75 5.64 7.45
C ARG A 61 -4.70 5.30 8.93
N PHE A 62 -5.75 4.69 9.47
CA PHE A 62 -5.81 4.32 10.88
C PHE A 62 -4.73 3.32 11.28
N VAL A 63 -4.49 2.28 10.48
CA VAL A 63 -3.53 1.21 10.82
C VAL A 63 -2.08 1.48 10.38
N THR A 64 -1.87 2.34 9.38
CA THR A 64 -0.52 2.60 8.83
C THR A 64 -0.03 4.04 9.00
N GLY A 65 -0.92 4.98 9.33
CA GLY A 65 -0.59 6.41 9.30
C GLY A 65 -0.46 7.01 7.90
N ILE A 66 -0.71 6.23 6.84
CA ILE A 66 -0.64 6.63 5.43
C ILE A 66 -2.05 6.79 4.88
N GLU A 67 -2.38 7.98 4.40
CA GLU A 67 -3.62 8.21 3.65
C GLU A 67 -3.33 8.17 2.15
N ILE A 68 -4.10 7.38 1.40
CA ILE A 68 -4.04 7.38 -0.07
C ILE A 68 -5.46 7.41 -0.59
N HIS A 69 -5.85 8.50 -1.23
CA HIS A 69 -7.18 8.61 -1.82
C HIS A 69 -7.42 7.49 -2.86
N PRO A 70 -8.53 6.73 -2.81
CA PRO A 70 -8.88 5.69 -3.79
C PRO A 70 -8.78 6.08 -5.26
N GLY A 71 -9.02 7.34 -5.60
CA GLY A 71 -8.87 7.86 -6.96
C GLY A 71 -7.42 8.13 -7.39
N ALA A 72 -6.44 8.07 -6.49
CA ALA A 72 -5.04 8.24 -6.85
C ALA A 72 -4.57 7.14 -7.79
N ILE A 73 -3.72 7.48 -8.75
CA ILE A 73 -3.16 6.54 -9.72
C ILE A 73 -1.71 6.26 -9.32
N ILE A 74 -1.46 5.07 -8.80
CA ILE A 74 -0.12 4.64 -8.37
C ILE A 74 0.47 3.62 -9.34
N GLY A 75 1.67 3.92 -9.82
CA GLY A 75 2.44 3.05 -10.71
C GLY A 75 2.91 1.73 -10.10
N ARG A 76 3.71 0.98 -10.86
CA ARG A 76 4.39 -0.24 -10.39
C ARG A 76 5.65 0.13 -9.61
N ARG A 77 6.04 -0.71 -8.64
CA ARG A 77 7.26 -0.54 -7.81
C ARG A 77 7.32 0.81 -7.08
N PHE A 78 6.15 1.39 -6.80
CA PHE A 78 6.04 2.52 -5.89
C PHE A 78 6.30 2.03 -4.47
N PHE A 79 7.16 2.72 -3.73
CA PHE A 79 7.59 2.37 -2.38
C PHE A 79 7.36 3.55 -1.45
N ILE A 80 6.79 3.28 -0.28
CA ILE A 80 6.65 4.24 0.82
C ILE A 80 7.50 3.70 1.97
N ASP A 81 8.51 4.45 2.35
CA ASP A 81 9.38 4.11 3.49
C ASP A 81 8.91 4.85 4.74
N HIS A 82 8.84 4.14 5.88
CA HIS A 82 8.22 4.58 7.14
C HIS A 82 6.74 4.98 7.06
N GLY A 83 6.43 6.05 6.30
CA GLY A 83 5.08 6.39 5.82
C GLY A 83 4.18 7.21 6.74
N MET A 84 4.50 7.39 8.03
CA MET A 84 3.66 8.17 8.94
C MET A 84 3.47 9.60 8.44
N GLY A 85 2.22 10.03 8.27
CA GLY A 85 1.86 11.40 7.86
C GLY A 85 1.83 11.65 6.36
N VAL A 86 2.01 10.61 5.53
CA VAL A 86 1.80 10.70 4.07
C VAL A 86 0.31 10.89 3.75
N VAL A 87 0.01 11.79 2.80
CA VAL A 87 -1.34 12.13 2.29
C VAL A 87 -1.33 12.21 0.76
#